data_AF-A0AAN0MC77-F1
#
_entry.id   AF-A0AAN0MC77-F1
#
_cell.length_a   1.000
_cell.length_b   1.000
_cell.length_c   1.000
_cell.angle_alpha   90.00
_cell.angle_beta   90.00
_cell.angle_gamma   90.00
#
_symmetry.space_group_name_H-M   'P 1'
#
loop_
_entity.id
_entity.type
_entity.pdbx_description
1 polymer ?
#
loop_
_entity_poly.entity_id
_entity_poly.type
_entity_poly.pdbx_seq_one_letter_code
_entity_poly.pdbx_strand_id
1 'polypeptide(L)'
;MNTEIIDTGRDMSGGYKVDVSRGQNVDRVSSEWFSRPHDERYMSLDDLFASVKGRAERSRTRTVESAAIRVEANRKDPEKLGLVLPGTDEPIAPTHWSFGQLSSIVGAPAAYLRQLPAPLAGINLQYGLTNHRAEQIKTMEVANGRTELRAVTGPDYGRIYDHELVSAVQRIAGNGTGDTRWKVPGVLDWSTGIYNPRVHVTKETTTLYASDRDVFLFLVDDLNPIEAGLLPDGSPDLYFRGFYCWNSEVGAKTLGIASFYLRAVCQNRNLWGVEDFQEIKIRHSKYAASRFAHEVAPALTNFANSSPAPFIDGIRAAREKIVARSDDDRSDFLRKRGFSKAAASTIIDTVLTEEGRPPESVFDFVQGITAVARNKPQQDARLEMETRAKKLLEAAA
;
A
#
# COMPACT_ATOMS: atom_id res chain seq x y z
N MET A 1 12.14 -33.13 3.82
CA MET A 1 12.32 -33.19 2.36
C MET A 1 13.14 -31.97 2.00
N ASN A 2 14.35 -32.16 1.48
CA ASN A 2 15.31 -31.10 1.23
C ASN A 2 14.76 -30.13 0.18
N THR A 3 14.56 -28.87 0.57
CA THR A 3 14.30 -27.78 -0.37
C THR A 3 15.60 -27.53 -1.12
N GLU A 4 15.74 -28.08 -2.31
CA GLU A 4 16.85 -27.74 -3.19
C GLU A 4 16.74 -26.28 -3.60
N ILE A 5 17.67 -25.46 -3.11
CA ILE A 5 17.94 -24.13 -3.65
C ILE A 5 18.81 -24.37 -4.89
N ILE A 6 18.18 -24.45 -6.06
CA ILE A 6 18.89 -24.64 -7.33
C ILE A 6 19.31 -23.26 -7.86
N ASP A 7 20.58 -23.16 -8.26
CA ASP A 7 21.23 -21.95 -8.80
C ASP A 7 20.82 -21.71 -10.27
N THR A 8 19.53 -21.50 -10.54
CA THR A 8 18.99 -21.35 -11.90
C THR A 8 18.69 -19.88 -12.25
N GLY A 9 19.48 -19.34 -13.21
CA GLY A 9 19.16 -18.09 -13.90
C GLY A 9 20.01 -16.87 -13.54
N ARG A 10 21.14 -17.02 -12.84
CA ARG A 10 22.05 -15.89 -12.59
C ARG A 10 22.73 -15.46 -13.90
N ASP A 11 22.41 -14.26 -14.37
CA ASP A 11 23.35 -13.50 -15.20
C ASP A 11 24.65 -13.27 -14.39
N MET A 12 25.78 -13.03 -15.05
CA MET A 12 27.09 -12.76 -14.42
C MET A 12 27.02 -11.58 -13.41
N SER A 13 25.98 -10.75 -13.50
CA SER A 13 25.63 -9.63 -12.63
C SER A 13 24.73 -10.00 -11.42
N GLY A 14 24.17 -11.20 -11.38
CA GLY A 14 23.28 -11.70 -10.33
C GLY A 14 21.81 -11.26 -10.45
N GLY A 15 21.35 -10.81 -11.63
CA GLY A 15 19.95 -10.51 -11.94
C GLY A 15 19.15 -11.69 -12.50
N TYR A 16 17.83 -11.53 -12.60
CA TYR A 16 16.88 -12.55 -13.05
C TYR A 16 16.14 -12.14 -14.33
N LYS A 17 16.03 -13.04 -15.30
CA LYS A 17 15.11 -12.83 -16.43
C LYS A 17 13.67 -13.04 -15.94
N VAL A 18 12.78 -12.10 -16.22
CA VAL A 18 11.38 -12.13 -15.74
C VAL A 18 10.42 -11.75 -16.87
N ASP A 19 9.20 -12.31 -16.84
CA ASP A 19 8.14 -12.01 -17.80
C ASP A 19 7.08 -11.08 -17.19
N VAL A 20 7.24 -9.77 -17.38
CA VAL A 20 6.32 -8.76 -16.86
C VAL A 20 5.02 -8.60 -17.67
N SER A 21 4.87 -9.36 -18.76
CA SER A 21 3.63 -9.40 -19.57
C SER A 21 2.54 -10.26 -18.92
N ARG A 22 2.81 -10.89 -17.78
CA ARG A 22 1.87 -11.73 -17.02
C ARG A 22 1.46 -11.10 -15.69
N GLY A 23 0.29 -11.47 -15.18
CA GLY A 23 -0.26 -11.00 -13.89
C GLY A 23 -0.71 -9.53 -13.85
N GLN A 24 -1.04 -9.00 -12.67
CA GLN A 24 -1.59 -7.64 -12.56
C GLN A 24 -0.49 -6.57 -12.47
N ASN A 25 -0.82 -5.36 -12.93
CA ASN A 25 -0.01 -4.16 -12.69
C ASN A 25 -0.61 -3.36 -11.53
N VAL A 26 0.20 -3.08 -10.50
CA VAL A 26 -0.21 -2.35 -9.28
C VAL A 26 0.68 -1.15 -9.05
N ASP A 27 0.09 0.04 -9.17
CA ASP A 27 0.77 1.35 -9.14
C ASP A 27 0.80 2.03 -7.76
N ARG A 28 0.31 1.34 -6.72
CA ARG A 28 0.22 1.90 -5.36
C ARG A 28 1.56 2.43 -4.85
N VAL A 29 2.63 1.64 -4.98
CA VAL A 29 3.98 2.02 -4.54
C VAL A 29 4.55 3.14 -5.44
N SER A 30 4.20 3.14 -6.73
CA SER A 30 4.55 4.21 -7.66
C SER A 30 3.90 5.54 -7.30
N SER A 31 2.65 5.53 -6.86
CA SER A 31 1.92 6.74 -6.43
C SER A 31 2.53 7.34 -5.16
N GLU A 32 2.93 6.49 -4.22
CA GLU A 32 3.69 6.91 -3.05
C GLU A 32 5.04 7.48 -3.50
N TRP A 33 5.84 6.76 -4.29
CA TRP A 33 7.12 7.27 -4.79
C TRP A 33 7.01 8.64 -5.50
N PHE A 34 6.00 8.83 -6.36
CA PHE A 34 5.81 10.06 -7.10
C PHE A 34 5.44 11.25 -6.20
N SER A 35 4.65 11.02 -5.16
CA SER A 35 4.11 12.08 -4.28
C SER A 35 5.06 12.48 -3.14
N ARG A 36 6.10 11.69 -2.85
CA ARG A 36 6.97 11.88 -1.69
C ARG A 36 8.19 12.73 -2.04
N PRO A 37 8.41 13.91 -1.43
CA PRO A 37 9.64 14.68 -1.57
C PRO A 37 10.82 14.00 -0.84
N HIS A 38 12.06 14.45 -1.09
CA HIS A 38 13.28 13.78 -0.59
C HIS A 38 13.39 13.68 0.94
N ASP A 39 12.83 14.64 1.67
CA ASP A 39 12.78 14.68 3.13
C ASP A 39 11.79 13.66 3.72
N GLU A 40 10.82 13.19 2.93
CA GLU A 40 9.88 12.14 3.32
C GLU A 40 10.37 10.72 2.96
N ARG A 41 11.54 10.58 2.33
CA ARG A 41 12.08 9.29 1.87
C ARG A 41 13.23 8.82 2.76
N TYR A 42 13.23 7.56 3.19
CA TYR A 42 14.23 7.02 4.13
C TYR A 42 15.00 5.89 3.48
N MET A 43 16.28 5.73 3.81
CA MET A 43 17.14 4.72 3.17
C MET A 43 17.17 3.40 3.95
N SER A 44 16.68 3.40 5.18
CA SER A 44 16.67 2.25 6.07
C SER A 44 15.47 2.30 7.01
N LEU A 45 15.07 1.17 7.57
CA LEU A 45 14.00 1.12 8.57
C LEU A 45 14.41 1.79 9.88
N ASP A 46 15.70 1.77 10.23
CA ASP A 46 16.23 2.46 11.41
C ASP A 46 16.09 3.97 11.29
N ASP A 47 16.45 4.56 10.14
CA ASP A 47 16.28 6.00 9.89
C ASP A 47 14.80 6.41 9.92
N LEU A 48 13.96 5.59 9.28
CA LEU A 48 12.52 5.79 9.28
C LEU A 48 11.97 5.74 10.70
N PHE A 49 12.33 4.70 11.46
CA PHE A 49 11.91 4.50 12.84
C PHE A 49 12.36 5.64 13.75
N ALA A 50 13.61 6.07 13.66
CA ALA A 50 14.15 7.18 14.44
C ALA A 50 13.34 8.47 14.20
N SER A 51 12.98 8.74 12.95
CA SER A 51 12.16 9.90 12.58
C SER A 51 10.75 9.85 13.20
N VAL A 52 10.01 8.75 12.96
CA VAL A 52 8.63 8.64 13.45
C VAL A 52 8.54 8.44 14.96
N LYS A 53 9.53 7.79 15.58
CA LYS A 53 9.63 7.67 17.05
C LYS A 53 9.95 9.02 17.69
N GLY A 54 10.93 9.75 17.15
CA GLY A 54 11.26 11.08 17.66
C GLY A 54 10.11 12.08 17.52
N ARG A 55 9.23 11.90 16.52
CA ARG A 55 7.98 12.66 16.43
C ARG A 55 6.99 12.28 17.54
N ALA A 56 6.80 10.99 17.79
CA ALA A 56 5.90 10.49 18.83
C ALA A 56 6.36 10.88 20.25
N GLU A 57 7.66 10.81 20.54
CA GLU A 57 8.24 11.22 21.84
C GLU A 57 8.02 12.71 22.13
N ARG A 58 7.96 13.55 21.09
CA ARG A 58 7.66 14.98 21.18
C ARG A 58 6.17 15.29 21.08
N SER A 59 5.33 14.26 21.04
CA SER A 59 3.89 14.42 20.89
C SER A 59 3.16 14.37 22.24
N ARG A 60 2.04 15.09 22.30
CA ARG A 60 1.12 15.04 23.44
C ARG A 60 -0.30 14.88 22.93
N THR A 61 -1.02 13.89 23.46
CA THR A 61 -2.43 13.68 23.15
C THR A 61 -3.29 14.17 24.32
N ARG A 62 -4.43 14.79 24.04
CA ARG A 62 -5.44 15.15 25.05
C ARG A 62 -6.83 14.76 24.59
N THR A 63 -7.70 14.42 25.53
CA THR A 63 -9.14 14.33 25.30
C THR A 63 -9.78 15.50 26.05
N VAL A 64 -10.47 16.37 25.33
CA VAL A 64 -11.04 17.61 25.88
C VAL A 64 -12.45 17.82 25.37
N GLU A 65 -13.29 18.50 26.15
CA GLU A 65 -14.60 18.95 25.69
C GLU A 65 -14.43 19.98 24.58
N SER A 66 -15.15 19.82 23.46
CA SER A 66 -15.07 20.77 22.35
C SER A 66 -15.37 22.21 22.78
N ALA A 67 -16.38 22.39 23.64
CA ALA A 67 -16.80 23.70 24.14
C ALA A 67 -15.76 24.37 25.06
N ALA A 68 -14.82 23.60 25.63
CA ALA A 68 -13.75 24.13 26.48
C ALA A 68 -12.55 24.63 25.67
N ILE A 69 -12.51 24.39 24.36
CA ILE A 69 -11.47 24.92 23.47
C ILE A 69 -11.80 26.36 23.11
N ARG A 70 -10.81 27.22 23.32
CA ARG A 70 -10.88 28.62 22.90
C ARG A 70 -10.10 28.83 21.61
N VAL A 71 -10.68 29.58 20.69
CA VAL A 71 -10.05 29.98 19.44
C VAL A 71 -9.56 31.41 19.55
N GLU A 72 -8.29 31.63 19.29
CA GLU A 72 -7.67 32.97 19.36
C GLU A 72 -7.08 33.36 18.00
N ALA A 73 -7.53 34.50 17.47
CA ALA A 73 -6.90 35.14 16.34
C ALA A 73 -5.80 36.10 16.81
N ASN A 74 -4.67 36.12 16.12
CA ASN A 74 -3.57 37.01 16.46
C ASN A 74 -3.94 38.47 16.16
N ARG A 75 -3.83 39.34 17.15
CA ARG A 75 -4.19 40.77 17.02
C ARG A 75 -3.30 41.54 16.04
N LYS A 76 -2.06 41.07 15.81
CA LYS A 76 -1.05 41.71 14.97
C LYS A 76 -0.90 41.07 13.60
N ASP A 77 -1.53 39.92 13.37
CA ASP A 77 -1.40 39.14 12.16
C ASP A 77 -2.74 38.48 11.81
N PRO A 78 -3.50 39.04 10.85
CA PRO A 78 -4.84 38.56 10.51
C PRO A 78 -4.83 37.18 9.84
N GLU A 79 -3.68 36.61 9.52
CA GLU A 79 -3.56 35.26 8.95
C GLU A 79 -3.31 34.19 10.01
N LYS A 80 -3.06 34.58 11.27
CA LYS A 80 -2.70 33.65 12.34
C LYS A 80 -3.84 33.40 13.32
N LEU A 81 -4.15 32.12 13.48
CA LEU A 81 -5.10 31.59 14.46
C LEU A 81 -4.42 30.50 15.31
N GLY A 82 -4.80 30.41 16.58
CA GLY A 82 -4.38 29.35 17.50
C GLY A 82 -5.55 28.84 18.32
N LEU A 83 -5.38 27.64 18.89
CA LEU A 83 -6.30 27.03 19.82
C LEU A 83 -5.68 26.99 21.21
N VAL A 84 -6.40 27.50 22.20
CA VAL A 84 -6.05 27.36 23.60
C VAL A 84 -6.82 26.16 24.14
N LEU A 85 -6.10 25.08 24.42
CA LEU A 85 -6.68 23.86 24.98
C LEU A 85 -6.82 23.98 26.50
N PRO A 86 -7.77 23.26 27.13
CA PRO A 86 -7.87 23.20 28.59
C PRO A 86 -6.53 22.81 29.25
N GLY A 87 -6.13 23.58 30.26
CA GLY A 87 -4.89 23.39 31.00
C GLY A 87 -3.62 23.85 30.26
N THR A 88 -3.75 24.68 29.23
CA THR A 88 -2.65 25.42 28.60
C THR A 88 -3.04 26.87 28.40
N ASP A 89 -2.09 27.79 28.62
CA ASP A 89 -2.30 29.21 28.37
C ASP A 89 -1.79 29.63 26.97
N GLU A 90 -0.87 28.86 26.39
CA GLU A 90 -0.30 29.17 25.08
C GLU A 90 -1.18 28.66 23.91
N PRO A 91 -1.55 29.54 22.96
CA PRO A 91 -2.27 29.12 21.75
C PRO A 91 -1.42 28.26 20.82
N ILE A 92 -1.98 27.12 20.41
CA ILE A 92 -1.33 26.16 19.51
C ILE A 92 -1.87 26.35 18.10
N ALA A 93 -0.97 26.52 17.13
CA ALA A 93 -1.36 26.69 15.74
C ALA A 93 -1.82 25.35 15.13
N PRO A 94 -3.00 25.28 14.49
CA PRO A 94 -3.39 24.12 13.70
C PRO A 94 -2.58 24.07 12.39
N THR A 95 -2.20 22.86 11.99
CA THR A 95 -1.76 22.61 10.63
C THR A 95 -2.93 22.75 9.64
N HIS A 96 -2.63 22.82 8.34
CA HIS A 96 -3.67 22.78 7.30
C HIS A 96 -4.58 21.56 7.44
N TRP A 97 -4.00 20.42 7.84
CA TRP A 97 -4.70 19.15 8.07
C TRP A 97 -5.62 19.23 9.30
N SER A 98 -5.08 19.55 10.47
CA SER A 98 -5.84 19.59 11.71
C SER A 98 -6.91 20.69 11.71
N PHE A 99 -6.68 21.80 11.00
CA PHE A 99 -7.71 22.82 10.74
C PHE A 99 -8.89 22.24 9.96
N GLY A 100 -8.61 21.44 8.94
CA GLY A 100 -9.64 20.74 8.17
C GLY A 100 -10.44 19.76 9.03
N GLN A 101 -9.75 19.01 9.89
CA GLN A 101 -10.39 18.10 10.84
C GLN A 101 -11.28 18.85 11.85
N LEU A 102 -10.76 19.92 12.45
CA LEU A 102 -11.51 20.78 13.36
C LEU A 102 -12.77 21.33 12.71
N SER A 103 -12.65 21.88 11.49
CA SER A 103 -13.78 22.39 10.72
C SER A 103 -14.82 21.30 10.47
N SER A 104 -14.38 20.09 10.09
CA SER A 104 -15.28 18.97 9.84
C SER A 104 -16.03 18.52 11.09
N ILE A 105 -15.37 18.51 12.26
CA ILE A 105 -16.00 18.15 13.53
C ILE A 105 -17.14 19.12 13.85
N VAL A 106 -16.91 20.41 13.67
CA VAL A 106 -17.94 21.43 13.95
C VAL A 106 -18.92 21.67 12.80
N GLY A 107 -18.89 20.84 11.75
CA GLY A 107 -19.78 20.94 10.59
C GLY A 107 -19.55 22.16 9.69
N ALA A 108 -18.36 22.76 9.76
CA ALA A 108 -18.01 23.96 8.99
C ALA A 108 -17.18 23.64 7.72
N PRO A 109 -17.42 24.35 6.60
CA PRO A 109 -16.69 24.13 5.36
C PRO A 109 -15.25 24.68 5.44
N ALA A 110 -14.27 23.77 5.63
CA ALA A 110 -12.86 24.13 5.79
C ALA A 110 -12.30 24.98 4.63
N ALA A 111 -12.69 24.69 3.39
CA ALA A 111 -12.21 25.42 2.22
C ALA A 111 -12.64 26.89 2.24
N TYR A 112 -13.86 27.18 2.68
CA TYR A 112 -14.36 28.54 2.84
C TYR A 112 -13.68 29.23 4.02
N LEU A 113 -13.58 28.57 5.18
CA LEU A 113 -12.95 29.16 6.36
C LEU A 113 -11.48 29.55 6.15
N ARG A 114 -10.75 28.82 5.29
CA ARG A 114 -9.35 29.14 4.93
C ARG A 114 -9.20 30.41 4.08
N GLN A 115 -10.27 30.89 3.45
CA GLN A 115 -10.27 32.13 2.68
C GLN A 115 -10.62 33.35 3.54
N LEU A 116 -11.06 33.12 4.79
CA LEU A 116 -11.42 34.18 5.71
C LEU A 116 -10.19 34.62 6.52
N PRO A 117 -10.09 35.92 6.87
CA PRO A 117 -9.17 36.37 7.90
C PRO A 117 -9.37 35.58 9.21
N ALA A 118 -8.28 35.32 9.93
CA ALA A 118 -8.24 34.56 11.17
C ALA A 118 -9.30 34.96 12.21
N PRO A 119 -9.64 36.26 12.40
CA PRO A 119 -10.74 36.63 13.30
C PRO A 119 -12.11 36.07 12.88
N LEU A 120 -12.44 36.10 11.59
CA LEU A 120 -13.71 35.59 11.08
C LEU A 120 -13.74 34.06 11.09
N ALA A 121 -12.65 33.42 10.65
CA ALA A 121 -12.49 31.97 10.77
C ALA A 121 -12.61 31.53 12.23
N GLY A 122 -11.97 32.27 13.15
CA GLY A 122 -11.96 32.01 14.58
C GLY A 122 -13.34 32.09 15.22
N ILE A 123 -14.13 33.12 14.90
CA ILE A 123 -15.51 33.26 15.39
C ILE A 123 -16.38 32.09 14.91
N ASN A 124 -16.28 31.70 13.63
CA ASN A 124 -17.04 30.58 13.08
C ASN A 124 -16.66 29.25 13.75
N LEU A 125 -15.36 29.00 13.94
CA LEU A 125 -14.87 27.82 14.63
C LEU A 125 -15.29 27.81 16.11
N GLN A 126 -15.20 28.95 16.80
CA GLN A 126 -15.62 29.07 18.19
C GLN A 126 -17.12 28.80 18.35
N TYR A 127 -17.95 29.38 17.49
CA TYR A 127 -19.39 29.12 17.48
C TYR A 127 -19.66 27.62 17.28
N GLY A 128 -18.98 27.01 16.32
CA GLY A 128 -19.06 25.58 16.05
C GLY A 128 -18.69 24.75 17.28
N LEU A 129 -17.55 25.03 17.91
CA LEU A 129 -17.05 24.31 19.09
C LEU A 129 -17.99 24.39 20.31
N THR A 130 -18.60 25.56 20.54
CA THR A 130 -19.52 25.79 21.66
C THR A 130 -20.90 25.16 21.43
N ASN A 131 -21.38 25.10 20.18
CA ASN A 131 -22.69 24.51 19.83
C ASN A 131 -22.61 23.03 19.43
N HIS A 132 -21.41 22.51 19.27
CA HIS A 132 -21.16 21.08 19.12
C HIS A 132 -21.67 20.36 20.37
N ARG A 133 -22.51 19.33 20.23
CA ARG A 133 -23.20 18.63 21.33
C ARG A 133 -22.20 17.94 22.27
N ALA A 134 -21.55 18.71 23.16
CA ALA A 134 -20.61 18.29 24.20
C ALA A 134 -19.78 17.04 23.86
N GLU A 135 -19.31 16.93 22.61
CA GLU A 135 -18.50 15.80 22.18
C GLU A 135 -17.06 16.06 22.61
N GLN A 136 -16.49 15.05 23.27
CA GLN A 136 -15.08 15.02 23.59
C GLN A 136 -14.29 14.90 22.27
N ILE A 137 -13.24 15.68 22.11
CA ILE A 137 -12.33 15.56 20.96
C ILE A 137 -10.93 15.19 21.43
N LYS A 138 -10.24 14.41 20.61
CA LYS A 138 -8.85 14.02 20.81
C LYS A 138 -7.93 14.89 19.98
N THR A 139 -7.08 15.66 20.64
CA THR A 139 -6.03 16.46 20.01
C THR A 139 -4.70 15.72 20.04
N MET A 140 -3.85 15.96 19.05
CA MET A 140 -2.44 15.57 19.07
C MET A 140 -1.58 16.78 18.76
N GLU A 141 -0.77 17.18 19.72
CA GLU A 141 0.23 18.25 19.64
C GLU A 141 1.59 17.63 19.35
N VAL A 142 2.46 18.29 18.59
CA VAL A 142 3.87 17.87 18.42
C VAL A 142 4.77 19.08 18.57
N ALA A 143 5.79 18.96 19.42
CA ALA A 143 6.80 19.98 19.61
C ALA A 143 7.93 19.86 18.56
N ASN A 144 8.04 20.81 17.64
CA ASN A 144 9.13 20.88 16.66
C ASN A 144 9.57 22.33 16.43
N GLY A 145 10.32 22.87 17.40
CA GLY A 145 10.61 24.31 17.48
C GLY A 145 9.41 25.09 18.03
N ARG A 146 8.30 25.12 17.28
CA ARG A 146 6.99 25.57 17.76
C ARG A 146 6.06 24.38 17.92
N THR A 147 5.25 24.37 18.96
CA THR A 147 4.20 23.35 19.13
C THR A 147 3.10 23.58 18.11
N GLU A 148 2.79 22.54 17.34
CA GLU A 148 1.71 22.54 16.36
C GLU A 148 0.65 21.50 16.74
N LEU A 149 -0.60 21.80 16.42
CA LEU A 149 -1.69 20.85 16.51
C LEU A 149 -1.70 20.05 15.19
N ARG A 150 -1.40 18.76 15.31
CA ARG A 150 -1.22 17.84 14.17
C ARG A 150 -2.47 17.04 13.86
N ALA A 151 -3.28 16.76 14.88
CA ALA A 151 -4.55 16.08 14.69
C ALA A 151 -5.64 16.63 15.60
N VAL A 152 -6.86 16.66 15.07
CA VAL A 152 -8.11 16.75 15.85
C VAL A 152 -8.99 15.60 15.39
N THR A 153 -9.34 14.71 16.31
CA THR A 153 -10.04 13.45 16.01
C THR A 153 -11.17 13.21 16.98
N GLY A 154 -12.10 12.32 16.65
CA GLY A 154 -13.17 11.91 17.56
C GLY A 154 -12.63 11.19 18.81
N PRO A 155 -13.43 11.08 19.88
CA PRO A 155 -13.00 10.53 21.16
C PRO A 155 -12.70 9.03 21.08
N ASP A 156 -13.32 8.33 20.14
CA ASP A 156 -13.06 6.91 19.88
C ASP A 156 -11.91 6.65 18.92
N TYR A 157 -11.19 7.68 18.49
CA TYR A 157 -10.02 7.47 17.63
C TYR A 157 -8.93 6.73 18.43
N GLY A 158 -8.65 5.48 18.02
CA GLY A 158 -7.57 4.67 18.56
C GLY A 158 -6.30 4.90 17.76
N ARG A 159 -5.44 5.76 18.29
CA ARG A 159 -4.17 6.12 17.65
C ARG A 159 -3.21 4.94 17.75
N ILE A 160 -2.68 4.55 16.60
CA ILE A 160 -1.54 3.65 16.46
C ILE A 160 -0.44 4.54 15.96
N TYR A 161 0.64 4.69 16.71
CA TYR A 161 1.74 5.55 16.27
C TYR A 161 2.48 4.90 15.11
N ASP A 162 2.97 5.71 14.18
CA ASP A 162 3.67 5.21 12.98
C ASP A 162 4.91 4.36 13.37
N HIS A 163 5.58 4.73 14.46
CA HIS A 163 6.72 3.95 14.98
C HIS A 163 6.34 2.55 15.46
N GLU A 164 5.09 2.30 15.87
CA GLU A 164 4.64 0.97 16.27
C GLU A 164 4.56 0.03 15.06
N LEU A 165 4.06 0.55 13.92
CA LEU A 165 4.06 -0.19 12.66
C LEU A 165 5.50 -0.44 12.18
N VAL A 166 6.35 0.58 12.15
CA VAL A 166 7.74 0.44 11.70
C VAL A 166 8.50 -0.55 12.60
N SER A 167 8.31 -0.49 13.92
CA SER A 167 8.91 -1.46 14.85
C SER A 167 8.44 -2.88 14.62
N ALA A 168 7.14 -3.08 14.34
CA ALA A 168 6.63 -4.41 14.01
C ALA A 168 7.27 -4.98 12.74
N VAL A 169 7.50 -4.13 11.73
CA VAL A 169 8.19 -4.52 10.50
C VAL A 169 9.66 -4.81 10.74
N GLN A 170 10.37 -4.00 11.54
CA GLN A 170 11.78 -4.23 11.90
C GLN A 170 12.01 -5.60 12.57
N ARG A 171 11.05 -6.12 13.34
CA ARG A 171 11.18 -7.46 13.95
C ARG A 171 11.28 -8.60 12.91
N ILE A 172 10.80 -8.36 11.70
CA ILE A 172 10.74 -9.36 10.62
C ILE A 172 11.79 -9.06 9.54
N ALA A 173 11.93 -7.79 9.19
CA ALA A 173 12.76 -7.34 8.07
C ALA A 173 14.13 -6.80 8.50
N GLY A 174 14.36 -6.64 9.81
CA GLY A 174 15.52 -5.96 10.35
C GLY A 174 15.59 -4.52 9.85
N ASN A 175 16.69 -4.11 9.22
CA ASN A 175 16.85 -2.74 8.71
C ASN A 175 16.27 -2.53 7.30
N GLY A 176 15.79 -3.60 6.65
CA GLY A 176 15.19 -3.52 5.32
C GLY A 176 16.20 -3.20 4.22
N THR A 177 17.49 -3.40 4.47
CA THR A 177 18.59 -3.14 3.54
C THR A 177 19.28 -4.42 3.06
N GLY A 178 18.69 -5.59 3.35
CA GLY A 178 19.22 -6.91 2.97
C GLY A 178 19.93 -7.66 4.10
N ASP A 179 19.80 -7.18 5.33
CA ASP A 179 20.24 -7.85 6.56
C ASP A 179 19.36 -9.07 6.91
N THR A 180 18.11 -9.06 6.43
CA THR A 180 17.25 -10.25 6.34
C THR A 180 16.90 -10.52 4.86
N ARG A 181 16.02 -11.49 4.59
CA ARG A 181 15.49 -11.70 3.24
C ARG A 181 14.69 -10.52 2.71
N TRP A 182 14.11 -9.71 3.61
CA TRP A 182 13.26 -8.58 3.27
C TRP A 182 14.10 -7.32 3.10
N LYS A 183 13.94 -6.68 1.95
CA LYS A 183 14.64 -5.41 1.69
C LYS A 183 13.88 -4.49 0.75
N VAL A 184 14.32 -3.24 0.69
CA VAL A 184 13.94 -2.30 -0.38
C VAL A 184 14.20 -2.97 -1.74
N PRO A 185 13.25 -2.90 -2.68
CA PRO A 185 13.29 -3.67 -3.91
C PRO A 185 14.40 -3.26 -4.86
N GLY A 186 14.86 -4.26 -5.61
CA GLY A 186 15.59 -4.07 -6.84
C GLY A 186 14.79 -3.37 -7.95
N VAL A 187 15.31 -3.44 -9.17
CA VAL A 187 14.75 -2.74 -10.33
C VAL A 187 14.84 -3.58 -11.59
N LEU A 188 13.77 -3.57 -12.37
CA LEU A 188 13.71 -4.05 -13.74
C LEU A 188 14.40 -3.07 -14.69
N ASP A 189 15.37 -3.58 -15.44
CA ASP A 189 15.89 -2.93 -16.62
C ASP A 189 15.04 -3.31 -17.85
N TRP A 190 14.32 -2.33 -18.40
CA TRP A 190 13.46 -2.52 -19.56
C TRP A 190 14.22 -2.84 -20.85
N SER A 191 15.50 -2.44 -20.95
CA SER A 191 16.28 -2.67 -22.16
C SER A 191 16.71 -4.14 -22.31
N THR A 192 16.88 -4.83 -21.18
CA THR A 192 17.32 -6.23 -21.13
C THR A 192 16.22 -7.18 -20.66
N GLY A 193 15.18 -6.68 -19.99
CA GLY A 193 14.18 -7.48 -19.30
C GLY A 193 14.76 -8.24 -18.09
N ILE A 194 15.91 -7.78 -17.56
CA ILE A 194 16.56 -8.36 -16.40
C ILE A 194 16.15 -7.56 -15.16
N TYR A 195 15.65 -8.26 -14.16
CA TYR A 195 15.38 -7.70 -12.83
C TYR A 195 16.62 -7.83 -11.96
N ASN A 196 17.21 -6.70 -11.59
CA ASN A 196 18.38 -6.64 -10.71
C ASN A 196 17.94 -6.45 -9.25
N PRO A 197 18.07 -7.47 -8.37
CA PRO A 197 17.70 -7.33 -6.97
C PRO A 197 18.72 -6.50 -6.17
N ARG A 198 19.95 -6.27 -6.65
CA ARG A 198 21.05 -5.66 -5.87
C ARG A 198 21.25 -4.17 -6.16
N VAL A 199 20.16 -3.44 -6.30
CA VAL A 199 20.22 -1.98 -6.50
C VAL A 199 20.50 -1.28 -5.18
N HIS A 200 21.39 -0.28 -5.20
CA HIS A 200 21.67 0.54 -4.02
C HIS A 200 20.43 1.34 -3.59
N VAL A 201 20.21 1.40 -2.28
CA VAL A 201 19.13 2.20 -1.71
C VAL A 201 19.54 3.67 -1.65
N THR A 202 18.82 4.51 -2.37
CA THR A 202 18.98 5.96 -2.41
C THR A 202 17.62 6.63 -2.20
N LYS A 203 17.56 7.97 -2.21
CA LYS A 203 16.28 8.69 -2.15
C LYS A 203 15.41 8.42 -3.38
N GLU A 204 16.01 8.07 -4.52
CA GLU A 204 15.34 7.79 -5.77
C GLU A 204 14.85 6.35 -5.85
N THR A 205 15.53 5.41 -5.20
CA THR A 205 15.22 3.97 -5.30
C THR A 205 14.49 3.39 -4.09
N THR A 206 14.48 4.10 -2.96
CA THR A 206 13.80 3.65 -1.75
C THR A 206 12.28 3.56 -1.90
N THR A 207 11.68 2.77 -1.02
CA THR A 207 10.24 2.55 -0.88
C THR A 207 9.77 2.71 0.56
N LEU A 208 10.56 3.43 1.36
CA LEU A 208 10.30 3.74 2.78
C LEU A 208 9.98 5.23 2.90
N TYR A 209 8.76 5.55 3.31
CA TYR A 209 8.22 6.91 3.28
C TYR A 209 7.54 7.28 4.59
N ALA A 210 7.74 8.51 5.05
CA ALA A 210 6.92 9.11 6.10
C ALA A 210 6.81 10.63 5.93
N SER A 211 5.57 11.12 5.98
CA SER A 211 5.22 12.54 5.97
C SER A 211 4.87 13.06 7.35
N ASP A 212 4.37 14.29 7.40
CA ASP A 212 3.68 14.84 8.55
C ASP A 212 2.38 14.09 8.93
N ARG A 213 1.82 13.30 8.00
CA ARG A 213 0.48 12.70 8.09
C ARG A 213 0.43 11.18 8.11
N ASP A 214 1.40 10.50 7.53
CA ASP A 214 1.36 9.04 7.37
C ASP A 214 2.74 8.43 7.16
N VAL A 215 2.79 7.12 7.29
CA VAL A 215 3.94 6.26 6.94
C VAL A 215 3.49 5.25 5.88
N PHE A 216 4.38 4.95 4.93
CA PHE A 216 4.23 3.89 3.95
C PHE A 216 5.57 3.19 3.77
N LEU A 217 5.58 1.86 3.75
CA LEU A 217 6.79 1.09 3.44
C LEU A 217 6.44 -0.10 2.55
N PHE A 218 7.31 -0.42 1.59
CA PHE A 218 7.23 -1.63 0.77
C PHE A 218 8.57 -2.36 0.82
N LEU A 219 8.54 -3.66 1.05
CA LEU A 219 9.71 -4.55 1.06
C LEU A 219 9.44 -5.80 0.24
N VAL A 220 10.52 -6.41 -0.25
CA VAL A 220 10.49 -7.59 -1.11
C VAL A 220 11.54 -8.61 -0.67
N ASP A 221 11.24 -9.88 -0.90
CA ASP A 221 12.18 -11.01 -0.85
C ASP A 221 12.58 -11.39 -2.28
N ASP A 222 13.37 -10.54 -2.92
CA ASP A 222 13.77 -10.69 -4.33
C ASP A 222 15.18 -11.28 -4.51
N LEU A 223 15.81 -11.72 -3.42
CA LEU A 223 17.03 -12.54 -3.47
C LEU A 223 16.73 -14.04 -3.46
N ASN A 224 15.49 -14.43 -3.13
CA ASN A 224 15.04 -15.81 -3.06
C ASN A 224 13.87 -16.04 -4.05
N PRO A 225 14.15 -16.14 -5.36
CA PRO A 225 13.12 -16.35 -6.38
C PRO A 225 12.33 -17.62 -6.12
N ILE A 226 11.06 -17.60 -6.53
CA ILE A 226 10.14 -18.74 -6.53
C ILE A 226 9.87 -19.10 -7.97
N GLU A 227 10.19 -20.32 -8.36
CA GLU A 227 9.82 -20.86 -9.66
C GLU A 227 8.42 -21.48 -9.59
N ALA A 228 7.51 -21.00 -10.44
CA ALA A 228 6.13 -21.49 -10.54
C ALA A 228 5.80 -21.98 -11.96
N GLY A 229 6.66 -22.88 -12.47
CA GLY A 229 6.53 -23.50 -13.79
C GLY A 229 7.50 -22.93 -14.82
N LEU A 230 7.20 -23.15 -16.09
CA LEU A 230 8.03 -22.71 -17.21
C LEU A 230 7.27 -21.71 -18.10
N LEU A 231 8.03 -20.79 -18.69
CA LEU A 231 7.62 -19.89 -19.75
C LEU A 231 7.63 -20.61 -21.13
N PRO A 232 7.03 -20.03 -22.18
CA PRO A 232 6.98 -20.65 -23.51
C PRO A 232 8.34 -20.96 -24.12
N ASP A 233 9.36 -20.19 -23.77
CA ASP A 233 10.75 -20.39 -24.19
C ASP A 233 11.49 -21.45 -23.35
N GLY A 234 10.81 -22.09 -22.40
CA GLY A 234 11.35 -23.10 -21.49
C GLY A 234 12.12 -22.53 -20.31
N SER A 235 12.22 -21.21 -20.16
CA SER A 235 12.85 -20.58 -19.00
C SER A 235 11.95 -20.64 -17.75
N PRO A 236 12.50 -20.55 -16.54
CA PRO A 236 11.70 -20.66 -15.31
C PRO A 236 10.79 -19.45 -15.13
N ASP A 237 9.56 -19.72 -14.69
CA ASP A 237 8.56 -18.70 -14.43
C ASP A 237 8.72 -18.12 -13.01
N LEU A 238 9.47 -17.02 -12.91
CA LEU A 238 9.92 -16.49 -11.62
C LEU A 238 8.95 -15.50 -10.97
N TYR A 239 8.82 -15.65 -9.65
CA TYR A 239 8.07 -14.79 -8.74
C TYR A 239 8.89 -14.46 -7.50
N PHE A 240 8.56 -13.34 -6.86
CA PHE A 240 9.13 -12.86 -5.61
C PHE A 240 8.01 -12.60 -4.61
N ARG A 241 8.32 -12.55 -3.31
CA ARG A 241 7.33 -12.16 -2.29
C ARG A 241 7.45 -10.67 -2.03
N GLY A 242 6.32 -9.97 -1.99
CA GLY A 242 6.27 -8.56 -1.62
C GLY A 242 5.22 -8.31 -0.55
N PHE A 243 5.48 -7.32 0.30
CA PHE A 243 4.44 -6.75 1.14
C PHE A 243 4.67 -5.25 1.33
N TYR A 244 3.57 -4.50 1.47
CA TYR A 244 3.64 -3.11 1.91
C TYR A 244 2.67 -2.84 3.05
N CYS A 245 3.03 -1.89 3.89
CA CYS A 245 2.23 -1.44 5.02
C CYS A 245 2.08 0.07 5.02
N TRP A 246 0.99 0.56 5.59
CA TRP A 246 0.77 1.99 5.78
C TRP A 246 0.01 2.25 7.07
N ASN A 247 0.22 3.44 7.63
CA ASN A 247 -0.50 3.90 8.81
C ASN A 247 -0.62 5.42 8.78
N SER A 248 -1.58 5.96 9.51
CA SER A 248 -1.61 7.38 9.81
C SER A 248 -1.99 7.58 11.25
N GLU A 249 -1.03 7.99 12.05
CA GLU A 249 -1.28 8.38 13.43
C GLU A 249 -2.02 9.72 13.56
N VAL A 250 -2.42 10.40 12.48
CA VAL A 250 -3.22 11.66 12.54
C VAL A 250 -4.56 11.56 11.81
N GLY A 251 -4.95 10.37 11.37
CA GLY A 251 -6.26 10.11 10.74
C GLY A 251 -6.36 10.44 9.26
N ALA A 252 -5.24 10.53 8.54
CA ALA A 252 -5.20 10.72 7.09
C ALA A 252 -5.43 9.42 6.30
N LYS A 253 -5.10 8.28 6.89
CA LYS A 253 -5.27 6.93 6.32
C LYS A 253 -5.69 5.94 7.40
N THR A 254 -6.15 4.76 6.98
CA THR A 254 -6.27 3.60 7.88
C THR A 254 -4.88 3.02 8.14
N LEU A 255 -4.77 2.17 9.15
CA LEU A 255 -3.70 1.17 9.20
C LEU A 255 -4.03 0.07 8.17
N GLY A 256 -3.02 -0.42 7.46
CA GLY A 256 -3.20 -1.61 6.65
C GLY A 256 -1.91 -2.25 6.19
N ILE A 257 -2.06 -3.48 5.72
CA ILE A 257 -1.03 -4.30 5.10
C ILE A 257 -1.59 -4.95 3.85
N ALA A 258 -0.75 -5.03 2.82
CA ALA A 258 -0.97 -5.91 1.67
C ALA A 258 0.23 -6.83 1.47
N SER A 259 -0.04 -8.08 1.13
CA SER A 259 0.94 -9.11 0.79
C SER A 259 0.59 -9.77 -0.55
N PHE A 260 1.60 -10.13 -1.33
CA PHE A 260 1.41 -10.63 -2.69
C PHE A 260 2.69 -11.29 -3.24
N TYR A 261 2.55 -12.01 -4.34
CA TYR A 261 3.67 -12.35 -5.22
C TYR A 261 3.78 -11.32 -6.34
N LEU A 262 4.98 -11.09 -6.85
CA LEU A 262 5.24 -10.21 -7.99
C LEU A 262 6.41 -10.72 -8.83
N ARG A 263 6.51 -10.26 -10.07
CA ARG A 263 7.59 -10.65 -10.98
C ARG A 263 8.69 -9.59 -11.06
N ALA A 264 8.34 -8.32 -10.93
CA ALA A 264 9.32 -7.25 -10.99
C ALA A 264 8.82 -5.96 -10.36
N VAL A 265 9.76 -5.08 -10.04
CA VAL A 265 9.54 -3.68 -9.68
C VAL A 265 10.31 -2.82 -10.67
N CYS A 266 9.68 -1.83 -11.30
CA CYS A 266 10.40 -0.96 -12.24
C CYS A 266 10.97 0.30 -11.54
N GLN A 267 11.72 1.13 -12.26
CA GLN A 267 12.36 2.34 -11.71
C GLN A 267 11.37 3.30 -11.02
N ASN A 268 10.16 3.43 -11.56
CA ASN A 268 9.08 4.25 -11.00
C ASN A 268 8.34 3.56 -9.84
N ARG A 269 8.88 2.45 -9.32
CA ARG A 269 8.31 1.61 -8.25
C ARG A 269 6.95 0.99 -8.58
N ASN A 270 6.62 0.85 -9.86
CA ASN A 270 5.42 0.10 -10.27
C ASN A 270 5.65 -1.40 -10.10
N LEU A 271 4.64 -2.12 -9.61
CA LEU A 271 4.72 -3.56 -9.36
C LEU A 271 4.14 -4.32 -10.55
N TRP A 272 4.92 -5.25 -11.09
CA TRP A 272 4.59 -6.02 -12.29
C TRP A 272 4.37 -7.48 -11.97
N GLY A 273 3.35 -8.06 -12.60
CA GLY A 273 2.97 -9.46 -12.44
C GLY A 273 2.57 -9.82 -11.03
N VAL A 274 1.79 -8.94 -10.41
CA VAL A 274 1.24 -9.17 -9.08
C VAL A 274 0.21 -10.30 -9.13
N GLU A 275 0.36 -11.28 -8.22
CA GLU A 275 -0.53 -12.43 -8.03
C GLU A 275 -0.80 -12.64 -6.53
N ASP A 276 -1.91 -13.31 -6.20
CA ASP A 276 -2.34 -13.60 -4.81
C ASP A 276 -2.32 -12.37 -3.89
N PHE A 277 -2.92 -11.27 -4.36
CA PHE A 277 -2.99 -10.03 -3.60
C PHE A 277 -3.98 -10.15 -2.44
N GLN A 278 -3.47 -10.02 -1.22
CA GLN A 278 -4.23 -10.09 0.03
C GLN A 278 -4.04 -8.80 0.82
N GLU A 279 -5.13 -8.22 1.30
CA GLU A 279 -5.11 -6.92 1.99
C GLU A 279 -5.95 -6.95 3.27
N ILE A 280 -5.40 -6.40 4.35
CA ILE A 280 -6.09 -6.21 5.63
C ILE A 280 -6.05 -4.72 5.99
N LYS A 281 -7.23 -4.16 6.31
CA LYS A 281 -7.39 -2.77 6.75
C LYS A 281 -7.99 -2.70 8.15
N ILE A 282 -7.38 -1.88 9.00
CA ILE A 282 -7.86 -1.57 10.34
C ILE A 282 -8.23 -0.09 10.42
N ARG A 283 -9.51 0.18 10.69
CA ARG A 283 -9.95 1.53 11.05
C ARG A 283 -9.43 1.89 12.44
N HIS A 284 -9.04 3.15 12.62
CA HIS A 284 -8.58 3.71 13.90
C HIS A 284 -9.73 3.91 14.90
N SER A 285 -10.42 2.83 15.29
CA SER A 285 -11.41 2.83 16.37
C SER A 285 -10.76 2.60 17.73
N LYS A 286 -11.53 2.70 18.82
CA LYS A 286 -11.04 2.64 20.21
C LYS A 286 -10.12 1.45 20.52
N TYR A 287 -10.35 0.31 19.86
CA TYR A 287 -9.58 -0.93 20.06
C TYR A 287 -8.56 -1.21 18.94
N ALA A 288 -8.27 -0.23 18.08
CA ALA A 288 -7.39 -0.41 16.92
C ALA A 288 -5.99 -0.89 17.31
N ALA A 289 -5.39 -0.34 18.37
CA ALA A 289 -4.07 -0.77 18.84
C ALA A 289 -4.07 -2.25 19.29
N SER A 290 -5.11 -2.69 19.99
CA SER A 290 -5.27 -4.09 20.38
C SER A 290 -5.43 -4.99 19.16
N ARG A 291 -6.28 -4.60 18.20
CA ARG A 291 -6.44 -5.35 16.94
C ARG A 291 -5.15 -5.42 16.14
N PHE A 292 -4.37 -4.34 16.06
CA PHE A 292 -3.07 -4.36 15.40
C PHE A 292 -2.12 -5.38 16.03
N ALA A 293 -2.01 -5.38 17.35
CA ALA A 293 -1.15 -6.31 18.08
C ALA A 293 -1.55 -7.79 17.91
N HIS A 294 -2.86 -8.08 17.82
CA HIS A 294 -3.37 -9.46 17.75
C HIS A 294 -3.63 -9.97 16.33
N GLU A 295 -3.93 -9.09 15.36
CA GLU A 295 -4.28 -9.48 13.99
C GLU A 295 -3.12 -9.23 13.01
N VAL A 296 -2.57 -8.00 12.99
CA VAL A 296 -1.67 -7.56 11.91
C VAL A 296 -0.23 -7.97 12.15
N ALA A 297 0.30 -7.80 13.36
CA ALA A 297 1.68 -8.23 13.65
C ALA A 297 1.87 -9.76 13.48
N PRO A 298 0.91 -10.62 13.90
CA PRO A 298 0.96 -12.04 13.58
C PRO A 298 0.77 -12.33 12.08
N ALA A 299 -0.14 -11.65 11.38
CA ALA A 299 -0.32 -11.84 9.94
C ALA A 299 0.95 -11.51 9.14
N LEU A 300 1.65 -10.42 9.48
CA LEU A 300 2.97 -10.06 8.96
C LEU A 300 3.98 -11.20 9.15
N THR A 301 4.05 -11.74 10.37
CA THR A 301 4.98 -12.82 10.72
C THR A 301 4.64 -14.11 9.99
N ASN A 302 3.35 -14.44 9.88
CA ASN A 302 2.87 -15.62 9.19
C ASN A 302 3.17 -15.54 7.70
N PHE A 303 2.91 -14.41 7.04
CA PHE A 303 3.27 -14.22 5.63
C PHE A 303 4.79 -14.26 5.43
N ALA A 304 5.55 -13.62 6.33
CA ALA A 304 7.00 -13.58 6.21
C ALA A 304 7.66 -14.97 6.26
N ASN A 305 7.04 -15.89 7.02
CA ASN A 305 7.51 -17.26 7.22
C ASN A 305 6.72 -18.30 6.42
N SER A 306 5.70 -17.91 5.64
CA SER A 306 4.85 -18.86 4.94
C SER A 306 5.61 -19.54 3.80
N SER A 307 5.30 -20.83 3.63
CA SER A 307 5.79 -21.58 2.48
C SER A 307 5.13 -21.05 1.20
N PRO A 308 5.87 -20.91 0.09
CA PRO A 308 5.28 -20.63 -1.21
C PRO A 308 4.53 -21.83 -1.81
N ALA A 309 4.61 -23.02 -1.18
CA ALA A 309 4.06 -24.25 -1.74
C ALA A 309 2.59 -24.12 -2.17
N PRO A 310 1.65 -23.55 -1.39
CA PRO A 310 0.27 -23.40 -1.85
C PRO A 310 0.13 -22.55 -3.12
N PHE A 311 0.96 -21.51 -3.25
CA PHE A 311 1.00 -20.68 -4.46
C PHE A 311 1.55 -21.49 -5.65
N ILE A 312 2.68 -22.17 -5.47
CA ILE A 312 3.30 -22.99 -6.52
C ILE A 312 2.34 -24.10 -6.96
N ASP A 313 1.72 -24.79 -6.01
CA ASP A 313 0.78 -25.88 -6.26
C ASP A 313 -0.48 -25.37 -6.98
N GLY A 314 -1.00 -24.20 -6.60
CA GLY A 314 -2.12 -23.56 -7.29
C GLY A 314 -1.80 -23.17 -8.74
N ILE A 315 -0.63 -22.57 -8.99
CA ILE A 315 -0.18 -22.25 -10.36
C ILE A 315 0.03 -23.53 -11.17
N ARG A 316 0.64 -24.56 -10.58
CA ARG A 316 0.84 -25.86 -11.22
C ARG A 316 -0.50 -26.51 -11.58
N ALA A 317 -1.43 -26.59 -10.64
CA ALA A 317 -2.76 -27.15 -10.86
C ALA A 317 -3.52 -26.40 -11.97
N ALA A 318 -3.42 -25.07 -12.00
CA ALA A 318 -4.02 -24.27 -13.06
C ALA A 318 -3.40 -24.52 -14.45
N ARG A 319 -2.08 -24.75 -14.52
CA ARG A 319 -1.36 -25.10 -15.76
C ARG A 319 -1.68 -26.51 -16.24
N GLU A 320 -1.81 -27.48 -15.34
CA GLU A 320 -2.10 -28.88 -15.66
C GLU A 320 -3.59 -29.11 -16.03
N LYS A 321 -4.49 -28.24 -15.56
CA LYS A 321 -5.93 -28.34 -15.81
C LYS A 321 -6.30 -27.87 -17.22
N ILE A 322 -6.21 -28.78 -18.18
CA ILE A 322 -6.68 -28.58 -19.56
C ILE A 322 -8.21 -28.53 -19.60
N VAL A 323 -8.76 -27.43 -20.12
CA VAL A 323 -10.21 -27.14 -20.16
C VAL A 323 -10.74 -26.88 -21.57
N ALA A 324 -9.86 -26.77 -22.56
CA ALA A 324 -10.25 -26.65 -23.96
C ALA A 324 -9.22 -27.34 -24.88
N ARG A 325 -9.69 -28.08 -25.89
CA ARG A 325 -8.84 -28.71 -26.91
C ARG A 325 -9.19 -28.28 -28.33
N SER A 326 -10.42 -27.82 -28.56
CA SER A 326 -10.91 -27.29 -29.83
C SER A 326 -11.29 -25.81 -29.72
N ASP A 327 -11.44 -25.13 -30.86
CA ASP A 327 -11.85 -23.71 -30.88
C ASP A 327 -13.25 -23.49 -30.31
N ASP A 328 -14.15 -24.45 -30.52
CA ASP A 328 -15.48 -24.46 -29.93
C ASP A 328 -15.40 -24.54 -28.39
N ASP A 329 -14.56 -25.43 -27.85
CA ASP A 329 -14.35 -25.53 -26.40
C ASP A 329 -13.83 -24.21 -25.81
N ARG A 330 -12.90 -23.54 -26.50
CA ARG A 330 -12.30 -22.27 -26.04
C ARG A 330 -13.34 -21.17 -25.94
N SER A 331 -14.15 -21.02 -26.99
CA SER A 331 -15.24 -20.05 -27.03
C SER A 331 -16.29 -20.36 -25.96
N ASP A 332 -16.71 -21.62 -25.85
CA ASP A 332 -17.71 -22.05 -24.87
C ASP A 332 -17.24 -21.90 -23.43
N PHE A 333 -15.96 -22.18 -23.15
CA PHE A 333 -15.37 -22.03 -21.83
C PHE A 333 -15.50 -20.59 -21.31
N LEU A 334 -15.17 -19.59 -22.15
CA LEU A 334 -15.28 -18.17 -21.81
C LEU A 334 -16.73 -17.71 -21.77
N ARG A 335 -17.58 -18.15 -22.72
CA ARG A 335 -18.99 -17.77 -22.77
C ARG A 335 -19.78 -18.25 -21.55
N LYS A 336 -19.54 -19.47 -21.07
CA LYS A 336 -20.13 -20.00 -19.82
C LYS A 336 -19.75 -19.19 -18.58
N ARG A 337 -18.73 -18.32 -18.68
CA ARG A 337 -18.23 -17.45 -17.62
C ARG A 337 -18.57 -15.98 -17.84
N GLY A 338 -19.56 -15.73 -18.70
CA GLY A 338 -20.16 -14.40 -18.90
C GLY A 338 -19.38 -13.50 -19.85
N PHE A 339 -18.39 -14.00 -20.58
CA PHE A 339 -17.74 -13.23 -21.64
C PHE A 339 -18.61 -13.23 -22.91
N SER A 340 -18.72 -12.08 -23.57
CA SER A 340 -19.38 -11.99 -24.88
C SER A 340 -18.56 -12.74 -25.94
N LYS A 341 -19.17 -13.09 -27.09
CA LYS A 341 -18.45 -13.75 -28.19
C LYS A 341 -17.25 -12.91 -28.67
N ALA A 342 -17.43 -11.59 -28.78
CA ALA A 342 -16.35 -10.68 -29.17
C ALA A 342 -15.22 -10.64 -28.13
N ALA A 343 -15.56 -10.59 -26.84
CA ALA A 343 -14.57 -10.62 -25.77
C ALA A 343 -13.83 -11.97 -25.74
N ALA A 344 -14.53 -13.08 -25.96
CA ALA A 344 -13.93 -14.41 -26.00
C ALA A 344 -12.92 -14.55 -27.15
N SER A 345 -13.28 -14.11 -28.37
CA SER A 345 -12.34 -14.07 -29.50
C SER A 345 -11.11 -13.24 -29.15
N THR A 346 -11.31 -12.02 -28.63
CA THR A 346 -10.20 -11.12 -28.26
C THR A 346 -9.25 -11.77 -27.25
N ILE A 347 -9.79 -12.45 -26.23
CA ILE A 347 -8.97 -13.17 -25.23
C ILE A 347 -8.18 -14.31 -25.88
N ILE A 348 -8.82 -15.13 -26.71
CA ILE A 348 -8.18 -16.26 -27.40
C ILE A 348 -7.07 -15.76 -28.34
N ASP A 349 -7.36 -14.74 -29.13
CA ASP A 349 -6.42 -14.12 -30.06
C ASP A 349 -5.24 -13.48 -29.33
N THR A 350 -5.48 -12.88 -28.16
CA THR A 350 -4.43 -12.32 -27.30
C THR A 350 -3.49 -13.42 -26.82
N VAL A 351 -4.02 -14.53 -26.30
CA VAL A 351 -3.19 -15.68 -25.88
C VAL A 351 -2.42 -16.25 -27.06
N LEU A 352 -3.07 -16.44 -28.22
CA LEU A 352 -2.38 -16.95 -29.41
C LEU A 352 -1.22 -16.05 -29.84
N THR A 353 -1.42 -14.73 -29.77
CA THR A 353 -0.40 -13.73 -30.14
C THR A 353 0.76 -13.71 -29.15
N GLU A 354 0.47 -13.77 -27.85
CA GLU A 354 1.48 -13.66 -26.78
C GLU A 354 2.21 -15.00 -26.52
N GLU A 355 1.52 -16.13 -26.61
CA GLU A 355 2.05 -17.47 -26.30
C GLU A 355 2.50 -18.26 -27.53
N GLY A 356 2.12 -17.82 -28.74
CA GLY A 356 2.35 -18.57 -29.99
C GLY A 356 1.50 -19.83 -30.14
N ARG A 357 0.57 -20.08 -29.21
CA ARG A 357 -0.38 -21.21 -29.22
C ARG A 357 -1.73 -20.79 -28.62
N PRO A 358 -2.84 -21.42 -29.04
CA PRO A 358 -4.15 -21.09 -28.47
C PRO A 358 -4.26 -21.57 -27.01
N PRO A 359 -5.16 -20.96 -26.19
CA PRO A 359 -5.33 -21.33 -24.79
C PRO A 359 -5.89 -22.75 -24.65
N GLU A 360 -5.34 -23.53 -23.71
CA GLU A 360 -5.81 -24.89 -23.43
C GLU A 360 -6.06 -25.12 -21.93
N SER A 361 -5.20 -24.56 -21.07
CA SER A 361 -5.27 -24.70 -19.62
C SER A 361 -6.04 -23.56 -18.95
N VAL A 362 -6.49 -23.76 -17.70
CA VAL A 362 -7.06 -22.68 -16.88
C VAL A 362 -6.09 -21.50 -16.78
N PHE A 363 -4.80 -21.78 -16.62
CA PHE A 363 -3.77 -20.76 -16.55
C PHE A 363 -3.71 -19.91 -17.82
N ASP A 364 -3.75 -20.52 -19.01
CA ASP A 364 -3.73 -19.79 -20.29
C ASP A 364 -4.92 -18.81 -20.39
N PHE A 365 -6.12 -19.24 -19.99
CA PHE A 365 -7.29 -18.37 -19.98
C PHE A 365 -7.19 -17.25 -18.95
N VAL A 366 -6.65 -17.52 -17.75
CA VAL A 366 -6.42 -16.49 -16.73
C VAL A 366 -5.45 -15.43 -17.27
N GLN A 367 -4.33 -15.84 -17.85
CA GLN A 367 -3.36 -14.91 -18.45
C GLN A 367 -4.00 -14.08 -19.55
N GLY A 368 -4.71 -14.71 -20.49
CA GLY A 368 -5.42 -13.99 -21.56
C GLY A 368 -6.46 -12.97 -21.05
N ILE A 369 -7.25 -13.33 -20.05
CA ILE A 369 -8.23 -12.39 -19.45
C ILE A 369 -7.49 -11.21 -18.81
N THR A 370 -6.43 -11.47 -18.05
CA THR A 370 -5.67 -10.39 -17.39
C THR A 370 -4.94 -9.50 -18.40
N ALA A 371 -4.37 -10.06 -19.47
CA ALA A 371 -3.73 -9.31 -20.55
C ALA A 371 -4.72 -8.35 -21.23
N VAL A 372 -5.91 -8.83 -21.59
CA VAL A 372 -6.96 -7.96 -22.16
C VAL A 372 -7.43 -6.91 -21.14
N ALA A 373 -7.53 -7.25 -19.85
CA ALA A 373 -7.95 -6.33 -18.80
C ALA A 373 -6.98 -5.15 -18.64
N ARG A 374 -5.67 -5.35 -18.82
CA ARG A 374 -4.66 -4.27 -18.75
C ARG A 374 -4.86 -3.18 -19.79
N ASN A 375 -5.40 -3.52 -20.96
CA ASN A 375 -5.66 -2.58 -22.04
C ASN A 375 -7.03 -1.87 -21.91
N LYS A 376 -7.78 -2.12 -20.83
CA LYS A 376 -9.06 -1.43 -20.60
C LYS A 376 -8.80 -0.06 -19.96
N PRO A 377 -9.30 1.04 -20.57
CA PRO A 377 -9.17 2.37 -19.99
C PRO A 377 -10.08 2.59 -18.78
N GLN A 378 -11.20 1.84 -18.70
CA GLN A 378 -12.18 1.98 -17.63
C GLN A 378 -11.88 1.03 -16.47
N GLN A 379 -11.73 1.58 -15.26
CA GLN A 379 -11.29 0.86 -14.07
C GLN A 379 -12.30 -0.20 -13.60
N ASP A 380 -13.59 0.09 -13.72
CA ASP A 380 -14.69 -0.83 -13.39
C ASP A 380 -14.68 -2.06 -14.31
N ALA A 381 -14.53 -1.84 -15.62
CA ALA A 381 -14.43 -2.91 -16.59
C ALA A 381 -13.17 -3.78 -16.37
N ARG A 382 -12.04 -3.16 -16.02
CA ARG A 382 -10.82 -3.88 -15.64
C ARG A 382 -11.03 -4.74 -14.41
N LEU A 383 -11.60 -4.17 -13.34
CA LEU A 383 -11.86 -4.88 -12.08
C LEU A 383 -12.82 -6.07 -12.28
N GLU A 384 -13.84 -5.91 -13.12
CA GLU A 384 -14.76 -6.99 -13.44
C GLU A 384 -14.05 -8.17 -14.12
N MET A 385 -13.19 -7.89 -15.11
CA MET A 385 -12.41 -8.92 -15.81
C MET A 385 -11.43 -9.61 -14.87
N GLU A 386 -10.67 -8.85 -14.07
CA GLU A 386 -9.72 -9.37 -13.08
C GLU A 386 -10.42 -10.21 -12.01
N THR A 387 -11.62 -9.83 -11.58
CA THR A 387 -12.43 -10.61 -10.63
C THR A 387 -12.84 -11.97 -11.21
N ARG A 388 -13.18 -12.03 -12.50
CA ARG A 388 -13.50 -13.31 -13.18
C ARG A 388 -12.26 -14.19 -13.36
N ALA A 389 -11.11 -13.60 -13.69
CA ALA A 389 -9.84 -14.30 -13.76
C ALA A 389 -9.43 -14.89 -12.39
N LYS A 390 -9.59 -14.13 -11.31
CA LYS A 390 -9.34 -14.59 -9.94
C LYS A 390 -10.17 -15.83 -9.59
N LYS A 391 -11.48 -15.79 -9.85
CA LYS A 391 -12.38 -16.94 -9.61
C LYS A 391 -12.00 -18.19 -10.41
N LEU A 392 -11.43 -18.02 -11.61
CA LEU A 392 -10.93 -19.13 -12.42
C LEU A 392 -9.72 -19.80 -11.77
N LEU A 393 -8.78 -18.98 -11.30
CA LEU A 393 -7.56 -19.46 -10.65
C LEU A 393 -7.88 -20.16 -9.31
N GLU A 394 -8.76 -19.56 -8.49
CA GLU A 394 -9.24 -20.13 -7.23
C GLU A 394 -10.00 -21.45 -7.39
N ALA A 395 -10.62 -21.71 -8.54
CA ALA A 395 -11.31 -22.97 -8.83
C ALA A 395 -10.38 -24.07 -9.39
N ALA A 396 -9.12 -23.75 -9.62
CA ALA A 396 -8.10 -24.68 -10.10
C ALA A 396 -7.08 -25.04 -9.01
N ALA A 397 -6.76 -24.10 -8.11
CA ALA A 397 -6.10 -24.36 -6.83
C ALA A 397 -7.01 -25.16 -5.89
#